data_AF-A0AAU8DHR8-F1
#
_entry.id   AF-A0AAU8DHR8-F1
#
_cell.length_a   1.000
_cell.length_b   1.000
_cell.length_c   1.000
_cell.angle_alpha   90.00
_cell.angle_beta   90.00
_cell.angle_gamma   90.00
#
_symmetry.space_group_name_H-M   'P 1'
#
loop_
_entity.id
_entity.type
_entity.pdbx_description
1 polymer ?
#
loop_
_entity_poly.entity_id
_entity_poly.type
_entity_poly.pdbx_seq_one_letter_code
_entity_poly.pdbx_strand_id
1 'polypeptide(L)'
;MSIMQDLYHSEINVSVSWFWDGGIEVKLGDPLNGFVAEDRVQYWGQVEPWLRDRAIEHFPDSLFARMYRDKLSVRLIHREPAAYDIGDWRPSSG
;
A
#
# COMPACT_ATOMS: atom_id res chain seq x y z
N MET A 1 13.08 5.01 -6.12
CA MET A 1 12.04 4.84 -7.16
C MET A 1 10.65 5.01 -6.55
N SER A 2 9.67 5.37 -7.38
CA SER A 2 8.24 5.40 -7.02
C SER A 2 7.60 4.02 -7.13
N ILE A 3 6.39 3.86 -6.57
CA ILE A 3 5.63 2.61 -6.64
C ILE A 3 5.35 2.21 -8.09
N MET A 4 4.97 3.15 -8.95
CA MET A 4 4.69 2.88 -10.36
C MET A 4 5.92 2.32 -11.11
N GLN A 5 7.12 2.85 -10.84
CA GLN A 5 8.34 2.34 -11.46
C GLN A 5 8.69 0.93 -10.97
N ASP A 6 8.47 0.67 -9.68
CA ASP A 6 8.77 -0.64 -9.08
C ASP A 6 7.80 -1.73 -9.58
N LEU A 7 6.53 -1.37 -9.83
CA LEU A 7 5.54 -2.26 -10.45
C LEU A 7 5.97 -2.62 -11.87
N TYR A 8 6.35 -1.62 -12.67
CA TYR A 8 6.85 -1.83 -14.04
C TYR A 8 8.07 -2.75 -14.07
N HIS A 9 9.07 -2.53 -13.20
CA HIS A 9 10.24 -3.40 -13.10
C HIS A 9 9.92 -4.83 -12.65
N SER A 10 8.79 -5.03 -11.98
CA SER A 10 8.34 -6.35 -11.55
C SER A 10 7.40 -7.00 -12.57
N GLU A 11 7.25 -6.39 -13.76
CA GLU A 11 6.36 -6.84 -14.83
C GLU A 11 4.89 -6.97 -14.38
N ILE A 12 4.49 -6.16 -13.40
CA ILE A 12 3.11 -6.10 -12.91
C ILE A 12 2.37 -5.00 -13.67
N ASN A 13 1.46 -5.41 -14.55
CA ASN A 13 0.66 -4.49 -15.34
C ASN A 13 -0.42 -3.80 -14.49
N VAL A 14 -0.73 -2.55 -14.84
CA VAL A 14 -1.75 -1.74 -14.19
C VAL A 14 -2.49 -0.90 -15.22
N SER A 15 -3.73 -0.54 -14.89
CA SER A 15 -4.50 0.47 -15.62
C SER A 15 -5.01 1.52 -14.64
N VAL A 16 -4.86 2.80 -14.99
CA VAL A 16 -5.42 3.91 -14.22
C VAL A 16 -6.12 4.85 -15.18
N SER A 17 -7.40 5.10 -14.95
CA SER A 17 -8.25 5.94 -15.80
C SER A 17 -9.17 6.80 -14.95
N TRP A 18 -9.53 7.99 -15.41
CA TRP A 18 -10.56 8.81 -14.78
C TRP A 18 -11.36 9.56 -15.84
N PHE A 19 -12.60 9.89 -15.49
CA PHE A 19 -13.46 10.71 -16.33
C PHE A 19 -14.23 11.68 -15.44
N TRP A 20 -13.93 12.98 -15.63
CA TRP A 20 -14.51 14.08 -14.85
C TRP A 20 -14.35 13.89 -13.34
N ASP A 21 -15.45 14.02 -12.60
CA ASP A 21 -15.56 13.99 -11.14
C ASP A 21 -15.98 12.62 -10.61
N GLY A 22 -16.08 11.60 -11.46
CA GLY A 22 -16.47 10.23 -11.09
C GLY A 22 -15.38 9.41 -10.38
N GLY A 23 -14.32 10.05 -9.88
CA GLY A 23 -13.16 9.38 -9.28
C GLY A 23 -12.21 8.75 -10.30
N ILE A 24 -11.23 8.01 -9.76
CA ILE A 24 -10.14 7.37 -10.52
C ILE A 24 -10.31 5.86 -10.41
N GLU A 25 -10.58 5.25 -11.55
CA GLU A 25 -10.57 3.80 -11.72
C GLU A 25 -9.13 3.29 -11.74
N VAL A 26 -8.86 2.28 -10.93
CA VAL A 26 -7.55 1.66 -10.78
C VAL A 26 -7.69 0.16 -10.89
N LYS A 27 -6.87 -0.47 -11.73
CA LYS A 27 -6.88 -1.92 -11.97
C LYS A 27 -5.48 -2.50 -11.89
N LEU A 28 -5.40 -3.70 -11.33
CA LEU A 28 -4.18 -4.49 -11.25
C LEU A 28 -4.30 -5.67 -12.22
N GLY A 29 -3.39 -5.75 -13.19
CA GLY A 29 -3.44 -6.68 -14.32
C GLY A 29 -3.62 -5.96 -15.66
N ASP A 30 -4.07 -6.68 -16.68
CA ASP A 30 -4.24 -6.17 -18.04
C ASP A 30 -5.34 -6.91 -18.82
N PRO A 31 -5.78 -6.41 -19.98
CA PRO A 31 -6.83 -7.06 -20.78
C PRO A 31 -6.47 -8.43 -21.37
N LEU A 32 -5.18 -8.76 -21.51
CA LEU A 32 -4.72 -10.03 -22.09
C LEU A 32 -4.71 -11.15 -21.03
N ASN A 33 -4.32 -10.82 -19.79
CA ASN A 33 -4.19 -11.77 -18.68
C ASN A 33 -5.34 -11.69 -17.66
N GLY A 34 -6.18 -10.67 -17.76
CA GLY A 34 -7.25 -10.36 -16.81
C GLY A 34 -6.81 -9.37 -15.73
N PHE A 35 -7.79 -8.71 -15.13
CA PHE A 35 -7.60 -7.87 -13.95
C PHE A 35 -7.89 -8.69 -12.68
N VAL A 36 -6.92 -8.79 -11.78
CA VAL A 36 -7.05 -9.54 -10.53
C VAL A 36 -7.65 -8.71 -9.40
N ALA A 37 -7.58 -7.38 -9.51
CA ALA A 37 -8.23 -6.44 -8.63
C ALA A 37 -8.60 -5.17 -9.39
N GLU A 38 -9.71 -4.54 -9.00
CA GLU A 38 -10.19 -3.28 -9.53
C GLU A 38 -10.94 -2.51 -8.44
N ASP A 39 -10.80 -1.18 -8.45
CA ASP A 39 -11.54 -0.29 -7.55
C ASP A 39 -11.64 1.13 -8.16
N ARG A 40 -12.39 1.99 -7.49
CA ARG A 40 -12.51 3.42 -7.81
C ARG A 40 -12.14 4.25 -6.58
N VAL A 41 -10.99 4.91 -6.64
CA VAL A 41 -10.50 5.80 -5.59
C VAL A 41 -10.91 7.26 -5.86
N GLN A 42 -10.95 8.07 -4.81
CA GLN A 42 -11.40 9.47 -4.90
C GLN A 42 -10.29 10.42 -5.34
N TYR A 43 -9.05 10.16 -4.93
CA TYR A 43 -7.92 11.06 -5.15
C TYR A 43 -6.69 10.34 -5.70
N TRP A 44 -5.89 11.05 -6.52
CA TRP A 44 -4.67 10.49 -7.10
C TRP A 44 -3.71 9.93 -6.05
N GLY A 45 -3.61 10.57 -4.88
CA GLY A 45 -2.78 10.10 -3.76
C GLY A 45 -3.17 8.72 -3.19
N GLN A 46 -4.33 8.17 -3.56
CA GLN A 46 -4.79 6.84 -3.15
C GLN A 46 -4.40 5.74 -4.15
N VAL A 47 -4.04 6.10 -5.38
CA VAL A 47 -3.73 5.14 -6.46
C VAL A 47 -2.54 4.26 -6.10
N GLU A 48 -1.39 4.86 -5.76
CA GLU A 48 -0.19 4.10 -5.44
C GLU A 48 -0.33 3.24 -4.18
N PRO A 49 -0.90 3.73 -3.05
CA PRO A 49 -1.19 2.87 -1.89
C PRO A 49 -2.07 1.68 -2.24
N TRP A 50 -3.13 1.90 -3.02
CA TRP A 50 -4.04 0.83 -3.44
C TRP A 50 -3.32 -0.21 -4.30
N LEU A 51 -2.55 0.24 -5.31
CA LEU A 51 -1.78 -0.66 -6.17
C LEU A 51 -0.73 -1.44 -5.39
N ARG A 52 -0.04 -0.81 -4.44
CA ARG A 52 0.94 -1.48 -3.59
C ARG A 52 0.30 -2.62 -2.82
N ASP A 53 -0.81 -2.34 -2.14
CA ASP A 53 -1.45 -3.31 -1.25
C ASP A 53 -2.00 -4.50 -2.05
N ARG A 54 -2.66 -4.22 -3.19
CA ARG A 54 -3.15 -5.25 -4.11
C ARG A 54 -2.02 -6.05 -4.76
N ALA A 55 -0.90 -5.43 -5.12
CA ALA A 55 0.24 -6.13 -5.69
C ALA A 55 0.91 -7.08 -4.68
N ILE A 56 1.02 -6.67 -3.41
CA ILE A 56 1.54 -7.53 -2.33
C ILE A 56 0.62 -8.73 -2.07
N GLU A 57 -0.69 -8.53 -2.19
CA GLU A 57 -1.72 -9.54 -1.99
C GLU A 57 -1.75 -10.58 -3.13
N HIS A 58 -1.80 -10.12 -4.38
CA HIS A 58 -2.00 -11.00 -5.55
C HIS A 58 -0.71 -11.52 -6.18
N PHE A 59 0.43 -10.84 -5.99
CA PHE A 59 1.73 -11.26 -6.52
C PHE A 59 2.77 -11.41 -5.40
N PRO A 60 2.53 -12.29 -4.41
CA PRO A 60 3.32 -12.37 -3.18
C PRO A 60 4.81 -12.71 -3.40
N ASP A 61 5.11 -13.36 -4.53
CA ASP A 61 6.47 -13.80 -4.89
C ASP A 61 7.21 -12.83 -5.82
N SER A 62 6.54 -11.76 -6.27
CA SER A 62 7.16 -10.73 -7.12
C SER A 62 8.29 -9.99 -6.41
N LEU A 63 9.23 -9.44 -7.20
CA LEU A 63 10.27 -8.54 -6.68
C LEU A 63 9.66 -7.34 -5.94
N PHE A 64 8.55 -6.80 -6.45
CA PHE A 64 7.77 -5.75 -5.81
C PHE A 64 7.33 -6.15 -4.40
N ALA A 65 6.62 -7.28 -4.26
CA ALA A 65 6.05 -7.69 -2.97
C ALA A 65 7.14 -7.94 -1.92
N ARG A 66 8.26 -8.55 -2.31
CA ARG A 66 9.40 -8.76 -1.41
C ARG A 66 9.98 -7.44 -0.91
N MET A 67 10.27 -6.51 -1.82
CA MET A 67 10.82 -5.20 -1.47
C MET A 67 9.90 -4.37 -0.56
N TYR A 68 8.59 -4.39 -0.82
CA TYR A 68 7.66 -3.54 -0.06
C TYR A 68 7.21 -4.17 1.26
N ARG A 69 7.20 -5.49 1.40
CA ARG A 69 7.03 -6.14 2.71
C ARG A 69 8.16 -5.75 3.65
N ASP A 70 9.41 -5.80 3.20
CA ASP A 70 10.57 -5.41 4.02
C ASP A 70 10.54 -3.93 4.42
N LYS A 71 10.16 -3.04 3.49
CA LYS A 71 9.98 -1.60 3.80
C LYS A 71 8.86 -1.36 4.82
N LEU A 72 7.77 -2.12 4.76
CA LEU A 72 6.69 -2.06 5.75
C LEU A 72 7.20 -2.53 7.13
N SER A 73 7.97 -3.63 7.17
CA SER A 73 8.63 -4.12 8.39
C SER A 73 9.47 -3.03 9.05
N VAL A 74 10.31 -2.35 8.27
CA VAL A 74 11.17 -1.27 8.79
C VAL A 74 10.35 -0.09 9.30
N ARG A 75 9.30 0.34 8.60
CA ARG A 75 8.41 1.43 9.06
C ARG A 75 7.68 1.07 10.36
N LEU A 76 7.26 -0.19 10.52
CA LEU A 76 6.59 -0.65 11.73
C LEU A 76 7.54 -0.69 12.93
N ILE A 77 8.81 -1.06 12.72
CA ILE A 77 9.84 -1.04 13.78
C ILE A 77 10.19 0.39 14.21
N HIS A 78 10.15 1.37 13.30
CA HIS A 78 10.49 2.77 13.58
C HIS A 78 9.29 3.66 13.93
N ARG A 79 8.07 3.11 13.95
CA ARG A 79 6.93 3.85 14.50
C ARG A 79 7.15 3.91 16.01
N GLU A 80 7.29 5.12 16.57
CA GLU A 80 7.33 5.26 18.02
C GLU A 80 6.14 4.50 18.62
N PRO A 81 6.36 3.63 19.62
CA PRO A 81 5.26 3.01 20.31
C PRO A 81 4.37 4.15 20.81
N ALA A 82 3.06 4.06 20.54
CA ALA A 82 2.09 4.99 21.09
C ALA A 82 2.41 5.14 22.58
N ALA A 83 2.79 6.35 23.00
CA ALA A 83 3.23 6.61 24.35
C ALA A 83 2.19 6.00 25.28
N TYR A 84 2.58 4.95 26.00
CA TYR A 84 1.81 4.49 27.13
C TYR A 84 1.85 5.65 28.11
N ASP A 85 0.71 6.34 28.26
CA ASP A 85 0.54 7.38 29.26
C ASP A 85 0.67 6.71 30.62
N ILE A 86 1.89 6.73 31.17
CA ILE A 86 2.17 6.40 32.56
C ILE A 86 1.74 7.56 33.46
N GLY A 87 0.54 8.09 33.23
CA GLY A 87 -0.19 8.92 34.16
C GLY A 87 -0.92 8.01 35.15
N ASP A 88 -0.64 8.18 36.44
CA ASP A 88 -1.35 7.61 37.61
C ASP A 88 -0.71 6.42 38.35
N TRP A 89 0.62 6.25 38.29
CA TRP A 89 1.30 5.53 39.37
C TRP A 89 1.67 6.48 40.52
N ARG A 90 0.92 6.43 41.64
CA ARG A 90 1.34 6.97 42.94
C ARG A 90 1.73 5.82 43.88
N PRO A 91 2.92 5.80 44.47
CA PRO A 91 3.20 4.89 45.57
C PRO A 91 2.43 5.37 46.80
N SER A 92 1.57 4.50 47.35
CA SER A 92 1.04 4.66 48.69
C SER A 92 2.21 4.68 49.68
N SER A 93 2.34 5.80 50.40
CA SER A 93 3.27 5.94 51.52
C SER A 93 2.47 5.94 52.82
N GLY A 94 2.88 5.09 53.75
CA GLY A 94 2.48 5.14 55.17
C GLY A 94 1.24 4.34 55.52
#